data_AF-A0A1H9T6H2-F1
#
_entry.id   AF-A0A1H9T6H2-F1
#
_cell.length_a   1.000
_cell.length_b   1.000
_cell.length_c   1.000
_cell.angle_alpha   90.00
_cell.angle_beta   90.00
_cell.angle_gamma   90.00
#
_symmetry.space_group_name_H-M   'P 1'
#
loop_
_entity.id
_entity.type
_entity.pdbx_description
1 polymer ?
#
loop_
_entity_poly.entity_id
_entity_poly.type
_entity_poly.pdbx_seq_one_letter_code
_entity_poly.pdbx_strand_id
1 'polypeptide(L)'
;MFLRAPADGLVAIDFFHVGTISLKRFYAAFVIEHRTRRVHLFGVTDHPTGAWATQLARNLASDLVDTGQRFTHLIRDRDAKSTAAFDGVFTSIGIHTVLTAPRAPRMNAFAERWIGSLRRERTDRLLIINGRHLRHVLDAYVKRHNVTAATKATA
;
A
#
# COMPACT_ATOMS: atom_id res chain seq x y z
N MET A 1 22.35 6.93 -9.22
CA MET A 1 21.90 8.25 -8.74
C MET A 1 20.95 8.04 -7.56
N PHE A 2 21.46 8.14 -6.33
CA PHE A 2 20.66 7.99 -5.11
C PHE A 2 19.95 9.32 -4.85
N LEU A 3 18.61 9.34 -4.90
CA LEU A 3 17.83 10.48 -4.43
C LEU A 3 17.95 10.51 -2.90
N ARG A 4 18.71 11.48 -2.39
CA ARG A 4 18.82 11.77 -0.95
C ARG A 4 17.58 12.56 -0.54
N ALA A 5 16.42 11.91 -0.56
CA ALA A 5 15.23 12.41 0.12
C ALA A 5 15.45 12.21 1.63
N PRO A 6 15.12 13.20 2.49
CA PRO A 6 15.05 12.96 3.92
C PRO A 6 14.16 11.74 4.19
N ALA A 7 14.68 10.74 4.87
CA ALA A 7 13.98 9.48 5.14
C ALA A 7 12.67 9.67 5.94
N ASP A 8 12.47 10.85 6.51
CA ASP A 8 11.35 11.23 7.37
C ASP A 8 10.03 11.54 6.63
N GLY A 9 10.01 11.49 5.30
CA GLY A 9 8.81 11.80 4.51
C GLY A 9 8.57 10.86 3.33
N LEU A 10 9.17 9.67 3.31
CA LEU A 10 9.09 8.76 2.16
C LEU A 10 8.08 7.64 2.40
N VAL A 11 7.10 7.55 1.51
CA VAL A 11 6.05 6.54 1.57
C VAL A 11 5.94 5.83 0.22
N ALA A 12 5.65 4.53 0.21
CA ALA A 12 5.48 3.77 -1.01
C ALA A 12 4.07 3.20 -1.13
N ILE A 13 3.40 3.39 -2.27
CA ILE A 13 2.09 2.80 -2.57
C ILE A 13 2.24 1.69 -3.60
N ASP A 14 1.48 0.62 -3.39
CA ASP A 14 1.45 -0.52 -4.29
C ASP A 14 0.08 -1.21 -4.27
N PHE A 15 -0.21 -1.97 -5.32
CA PHE A 15 -1.45 -2.72 -5.51
C PHE A 15 -1.12 -4.20 -5.68
N PHE A 16 -1.74 -5.06 -4.88
CA PHE A 16 -1.64 -6.51 -5.07
C PHE A 16 -3.00 -7.13 -5.29
N HIS A 17 -3.02 -8.36 -5.77
CA HIS A 17 -4.25 -9.11 -5.96
C HIS A 17 -4.25 -10.44 -5.19
N VAL A 18 -5.44 -10.87 -4.80
CA VAL A 18 -5.72 -12.14 -4.14
C VAL A 18 -6.86 -12.84 -4.87
N GLY A 19 -6.64 -14.10 -5.23
CA GLY A 19 -7.68 -14.95 -5.82
C GLY A 19 -8.58 -15.53 -4.72
N THR A 20 -9.86 -15.67 -5.03
CA THR A 20 -10.83 -16.42 -4.21
C THR A 20 -11.00 -17.84 -4.73
N ILE A 21 -11.67 -18.68 -3.93
CA ILE A 21 -12.07 -20.04 -4.33
C ILE A 21 -13.07 -19.99 -5.50
N SER A 22 -13.87 -18.92 -5.56
CA SER A 22 -14.81 -18.64 -6.63
C SER A 22 -14.15 -18.05 -7.90
N LEU A 23 -12.82 -18.19 -8.05
CA LEU A 23 -12.02 -17.67 -9.18
C LEU A 23 -12.09 -16.15 -9.39
N LYS A 24 -12.65 -15.39 -8.44
CA LYS A 24 -12.64 -13.92 -8.48
C LYS A 24 -11.30 -13.39 -7.99
N ARG A 25 -10.86 -12.28 -8.57
CA ARG A 25 -9.65 -11.56 -8.13
C ARG A 25 -10.06 -10.27 -7.44
N PHE A 26 -9.64 -10.13 -6.19
CA PHE A 26 -9.70 -8.86 -5.49
C PHE A 26 -8.34 -8.20 -5.51
N TYR A 27 -8.35 -6.88 -5.62
CA TYR A 27 -7.20 -6.00 -5.59
C TYR A 27 -7.22 -5.22 -4.30
N ALA A 28 -6.07 -5.13 -3.65
CA ALA A 28 -5.88 -4.37 -2.42
C ALA A 28 -4.81 -3.31 -2.64
N ALA A 29 -5.10 -2.09 -2.17
CA ALA A 29 -4.19 -0.96 -2.20
C ALA A 29 -3.65 -0.71 -0.80
N PHE A 30 -2.34 -0.64 -0.67
CA PHE A 30 -1.68 -0.38 0.61
C PHE A 30 -0.54 0.61 0.44
N VAL A 31 -0.19 1.25 1.53
CA VAL A 31 0.97 2.14 1.62
C VAL A 31 1.88 1.63 2.71
N ILE A 32 3.19 1.73 2.49
CA ILE A 32 4.20 1.40 3.46
C ILE A 32 5.13 2.59 3.67
N GLU A 33 5.29 2.97 4.94
CA GLU A 33 6.26 3.96 5.36
C GLU A 33 7.68 3.38 5.23
N HIS A 34 8.59 4.11 4.58
CA HIS A 34 9.93 3.58 4.31
C HIS A 34 10.74 3.32 5.59
N ARG A 35 10.66 4.26 6.56
CA ARG A 35 11.42 4.23 7.81
C ARG A 35 10.87 3.24 8.81
N THR A 36 9.59 3.38 9.16
CA THR A 36 8.94 2.59 10.22
C THR A 36 8.49 1.22 9.73
N ARG A 37 8.44 1.01 8.41
CA ARG A 37 7.85 -0.17 7.76
C ARG A 37 6.39 -0.40 8.17
N ARG A 38 5.71 0.62 8.71
CA ARG A 38 4.28 0.55 8.99
C ARG A 38 3.52 0.44 7.68
N VAL A 39 2.61 -0.52 7.64
CA VAL A 39 1.73 -0.78 6.51
C VAL A 39 0.36 -0.19 6.83
N HIS A 40 -0.28 0.42 5.84
CA HIS A 40 -1.63 0.94 5.94
C HIS A 40 -2.44 0.41 4.77
N LEU A 41 -3.64 -0.13 5.02
CA LEU A 41 -4.55 -0.60 3.98
C LEU A 41 -5.56 0.50 3.63
N PHE A 42 -5.68 0.84 2.35
CA PHE A 42 -6.58 1.92 1.90
C PHE A 42 -7.85 1.37 1.27
N GLY A 43 -7.74 0.31 0.50
CA GLY A 43 -8.89 -0.18 -0.27
C GLY A 43 -8.78 -1.61 -0.69
N VAL A 44 -9.94 -2.23 -0.88
CA VAL A 44 -10.11 -3.52 -1.53
C VAL A 44 -11.22 -3.39 -2.56
N THR A 45 -11.00 -3.89 -3.78
CA THR A 45 -11.99 -3.86 -4.88
C THR A 45 -11.84 -5.10 -5.77
N ASP A 46 -12.91 -5.59 -6.37
CA ASP A 46 -12.85 -6.53 -7.49
C ASP A 46 -12.77 -5.83 -8.86
N HIS A 47 -12.91 -4.51 -8.88
CA HIS A 47 -12.87 -3.68 -10.10
C HIS A 47 -11.85 -2.54 -9.94
N PRO A 48 -10.55 -2.82 -10.16
CA PRO A 48 -9.49 -1.82 -9.96
C PRO A 48 -9.41 -0.85 -11.14
N THR A 49 -10.19 0.23 -11.10
CA THR A 49 -10.16 1.28 -12.12
C THR A 49 -9.26 2.45 -11.70
N GLY A 50 -8.83 3.27 -12.66
CA GLY A 50 -8.09 4.50 -12.36
C GLY A 50 -8.91 5.49 -11.52
N ALA A 51 -10.23 5.52 -11.70
CA ALA A 51 -11.13 6.34 -10.88
C ALA A 51 -11.16 5.87 -9.42
N TRP A 52 -11.24 4.56 -9.19
CA TRP A 52 -11.14 3.98 -7.85
C TRP A 52 -9.79 4.30 -7.19
N ALA A 53 -8.68 4.13 -7.92
CA ALA A 53 -7.36 4.47 -7.42
C ALA A 53 -7.26 5.96 -7.06
N THR A 54 -7.81 6.85 -7.90
CA THR A 54 -7.84 8.30 -7.65
C THR A 54 -8.67 8.64 -6.41
N GLN A 55 -9.80 7.97 -6.19
CA GLN A 55 -10.59 8.17 -4.98
C GLN A 55 -9.83 7.72 -3.73
N LEU A 56 -9.12 6.60 -3.80
CA LEU A 56 -8.25 6.16 -2.70
C LEU A 56 -7.14 7.18 -2.41
N ALA A 57 -6.54 7.76 -3.44
CA ALA A 57 -5.56 8.82 -3.28
C ALA A 57 -6.16 10.04 -2.56
N ARG A 58 -7.40 10.44 -2.90
CA ARG A 58 -8.08 11.57 -2.22
C ARG A 58 -8.33 11.29 -0.75
N ASN A 59 -8.81 10.10 -0.43
CA ASN A 59 -9.06 9.69 0.96
C ASN A 59 -7.75 9.72 1.75
N LEU A 60 -6.69 9.12 1.21
CA LEU A 60 -5.37 9.15 1.86
C LEU A 60 -4.84 10.58 2.00
N ALA A 61 -4.93 11.41 0.97
CA ALA A 61 -4.49 12.81 1.04
C ALA A 61 -5.23 13.59 2.14
N SER A 62 -6.54 13.36 2.29
CA SER A 62 -7.33 13.94 3.39
C SER A 62 -6.81 13.46 4.75
N ASP A 63 -6.64 12.15 4.93
CA ASP A 63 -6.12 11.59 6.19
C ASP A 63 -4.73 12.13 6.54
N LEU A 64 -3.86 12.37 5.55
CA LEU A 64 -2.54 12.95 5.77
C LEU A 64 -2.61 14.41 6.24
N VAL A 65 -3.50 15.19 5.64
CA VAL A 65 -3.75 16.58 6.06
C VAL A 65 -4.31 16.61 7.49
N ASP A 66 -5.29 15.76 7.78
CA ASP A 66 -5.96 15.69 9.09
C ASP A 66 -5.02 15.22 10.21
N THR A 67 -4.16 14.24 9.91
CA THR A 67 -3.18 13.71 10.89
C THR A 67 -1.92 14.56 11.03
N GLY A 68 -1.75 15.59 10.18
CA GLY A 68 -0.55 16.43 10.16
C GLY A 68 0.72 15.69 9.74
N GLN A 69 0.61 14.48 9.19
CA GLN A 69 1.74 13.67 8.75
C GLN A 69 2.36 14.28 7.49
N ARG A 70 3.62 14.73 7.60
CA ARG A 70 4.33 15.39 6.50
C ARG A 70 5.17 14.39 5.70
N PHE A 71 4.51 13.61 4.85
CA PHE A 71 5.23 12.94 3.76
C PHE A 71 5.58 13.97 2.69
N THR A 72 6.79 13.87 2.13
CA THR A 72 7.27 14.77 1.07
C THR A 72 7.36 14.04 -0.27
N HIS A 73 7.46 12.70 -0.24
CA HIS A 73 7.66 11.88 -1.42
C HIS A 73 6.81 10.62 -1.38
N LEU A 74 6.11 10.35 -2.48
CA LEU A 74 5.36 9.12 -2.74
C LEU A 74 6.09 8.29 -3.80
N ILE A 75 6.56 7.11 -3.45
CA ILE A 75 7.06 6.12 -4.41
C ILE A 75 5.90 5.26 -4.88
N ARG A 76 5.75 5.05 -6.19
CA ARG A 76 4.75 4.11 -6.72
C ARG A 76 5.26 3.34 -7.92
N ASP A 77 4.74 2.13 -8.11
CA ASP A 77 5.01 1.38 -9.34
C ASP A 77 4.25 1.96 -10.55
N ARG A 78 4.64 1.54 -11.76
CA ARG A 78 4.06 1.95 -13.04
C ARG A 78 2.74 1.23 -13.36
N ASP A 79 1.98 0.81 -12.35
CA ASP A 79 0.68 0.16 -12.57
C ASP A 79 -0.26 1.12 -13.33
N ALA A 80 -0.92 0.60 -14.37
CA ALA A 80 -1.83 1.35 -15.24
C ALA A 80 -2.99 2.02 -14.49
N LYS A 81 -3.31 1.56 -13.27
CA LYS A 81 -4.34 2.17 -12.40
C LYS A 81 -3.88 3.51 -11.82
N SER A 82 -2.58 3.75 -11.72
CA SER A 82 -1.99 4.99 -11.21
C SER A 82 -1.85 6.01 -12.34
N THR A 83 -2.98 6.65 -12.65
CA THR A 83 -3.13 7.65 -13.72
C THR A 83 -2.57 9.03 -13.32
N ALA A 84 -2.48 9.97 -14.27
CA ALA A 84 -2.10 11.36 -13.97
C ALA A 84 -3.03 12.02 -12.93
N ALA A 85 -4.31 11.64 -12.92
CA ALA A 85 -5.28 12.12 -11.92
C ALA A 85 -4.94 11.65 -10.50
N PHE A 86 -4.38 10.44 -10.36
CA PHE A 86 -3.89 9.92 -9.09
C PHE A 86 -2.69 10.75 -8.59
N ASP A 87 -1.72 11.03 -9.46
CA ASP A 87 -0.54 11.83 -9.11
C ASP A 87 -0.90 13.28 -8.77
N GLY A 88 -1.89 13.84 -9.46
CA GLY A 88 -2.40 15.20 -9.24
C GLY A 88 -2.95 15.42 -7.84
N VAL A 89 -3.57 14.40 -7.23
CA VAL A 89 -4.08 14.47 -5.85
C VAL A 89 -2.94 14.70 -4.87
N PHE A 90 -1.87 13.92 -4.95
CA PHE A 90 -0.71 14.09 -4.07
C PHE A 90 0.06 15.38 -4.34
N THR A 91 0.17 15.76 -5.61
CA THR A 91 0.80 17.03 -6.00
C THR A 91 0.06 18.24 -5.41
N SER A 92 -1.29 18.20 -5.34
CA SER A 92 -2.08 19.29 -4.76
C SER A 92 -1.85 19.53 -3.27
N ILE A 93 -1.32 18.53 -2.54
CA ILE A 93 -0.96 18.65 -1.13
C ILE A 93 0.57 18.75 -0.93
N GLY A 94 1.32 19.03 -1.99
CA GLY A 94 2.77 19.24 -1.94
C GLY A 94 3.61 17.96 -1.84
N ILE A 95 3.04 16.79 -2.18
CA ILE A 95 3.76 15.52 -2.20
C ILE A 95 4.29 15.23 -3.60
N HIS A 96 5.60 15.01 -3.71
CA HIS A 96 6.24 14.67 -4.97
C HIS A 96 6.11 13.17 -5.26
N THR A 97 5.44 12.83 -6.35
CA THR A 97 5.33 11.42 -6.79
C THR A 97 6.56 11.02 -7.60
N VAL A 98 7.22 9.94 -7.17
CA VAL A 98 8.39 9.34 -7.81
C VAL A 98 8.00 7.96 -8.31
N LEU A 99 8.10 7.74 -9.62
CA LEU A 99 7.95 6.41 -10.17
C LEU A 99 9.13 5.55 -9.73
N THR A 100 8.86 4.32 -9.32
CA THR A 100 9.91 3.31 -9.20
C THR A 100 10.65 3.22 -10.54
N ALA A 101 11.98 3.11 -10.47
CA ALA A 101 12.71 2.58 -11.61
C ALA A 101 12.07 1.24 -12.00
N PRO A 102 12.02 0.84 -13.29
CA PRO A 102 11.30 -0.34 -13.76
C PRO A 102 11.72 -1.70 -13.13
N ARG A 103 12.59 -1.68 -12.13
CA ARG A 103 12.95 -2.78 -11.21
C ARG A 103 13.42 -2.19 -9.87
N ALA A 104 12.57 -1.51 -9.09
CA ALA A 104 12.89 -1.10 -7.72
C ALA A 104 12.46 -2.22 -6.73
N PRO A 105 13.21 -3.32 -6.62
CA PRO A 105 12.68 -4.61 -6.21
C PRO A 105 12.55 -4.69 -4.70
N ARG A 106 13.12 -3.77 -3.92
CA ARG A 106 13.23 -3.93 -2.46
C ARG A 106 11.93 -3.62 -1.72
N MET A 107 11.16 -2.65 -2.20
CA MET A 107 9.86 -2.30 -1.60
C MET A 107 8.77 -3.24 -2.09
N ASN A 108 8.71 -3.52 -3.40
CA ASN A 108 7.81 -4.53 -3.95
C ASN A 108 8.15 -5.92 -3.36
N ALA A 109 9.42 -6.33 -3.26
CA ALA A 109 9.77 -7.60 -2.59
C ALA A 109 9.45 -7.61 -1.08
N PHE A 110 9.37 -6.46 -0.39
CA PHE A 110 8.87 -6.45 0.99
C PHE A 110 7.38 -6.74 1.00
N ALA A 111 6.61 -6.08 0.15
CA ALA A 111 5.19 -6.34 -0.01
C ALA A 111 4.90 -7.77 -0.46
N GLU A 112 5.58 -8.25 -1.51
CA GLU A 112 5.51 -9.62 -1.99
C GLU A 112 5.91 -10.63 -0.91
N ARG A 113 6.94 -10.37 -0.09
CA ARG A 113 7.29 -11.23 1.04
C ARG A 113 6.22 -11.16 2.14
N TRP A 114 5.70 -9.99 2.47
CA TRP A 114 4.67 -9.82 3.49
C TRP A 114 3.35 -10.50 3.09
N ILE A 115 2.92 -10.34 1.84
CA ILE A 115 1.80 -11.05 1.23
C ILE A 115 2.13 -12.54 1.10
N GLY A 116 3.37 -12.88 0.78
CA GLY A 116 3.87 -14.25 0.72
C GLY A 116 3.85 -14.94 2.08
N SER A 117 4.14 -14.22 3.17
CA SER A 117 4.00 -14.69 4.55
C SER A 117 2.54 -14.78 4.95
N LEU A 118 1.70 -13.77 4.65
CA LEU A 118 0.25 -13.86 4.83
C LEU A 118 -0.32 -15.08 4.12
N ARG A 119 0.11 -15.32 2.89
CA ARG A 119 -0.19 -16.53 2.14
C ARG A 119 0.38 -17.72 2.92
N ARG A 120 1.67 -17.92 3.10
CA ARG A 120 2.22 -19.15 3.72
C ARG A 120 1.71 -19.45 5.13
N GLU A 121 1.53 -18.46 5.99
CA GLU A 121 1.00 -18.61 7.35
C GLU A 121 -0.49 -18.99 7.37
N ARG A 122 -1.21 -18.80 6.24
CA ARG A 122 -2.66 -18.98 6.19
C ARG A 122 -3.18 -19.75 4.96
N THR A 123 -2.35 -20.16 3.99
CA THR A 123 -2.78 -20.62 2.65
C THR A 123 -3.44 -21.98 2.67
N ASP A 124 -3.24 -22.80 3.70
CA ASP A 124 -4.06 -24.01 3.81
C ASP A 124 -5.47 -23.75 4.36
N ARG A 125 -5.82 -22.52 4.80
CA ARG A 125 -7.13 -22.23 5.45
C ARG A 125 -7.77 -20.86 5.18
N LEU A 126 -7.14 -19.91 4.48
CA LEU A 126 -7.74 -18.60 4.17
C LEU A 126 -8.58 -18.68 2.89
N LEU A 127 -9.79 -19.20 3.05
CA LEU A 127 -10.82 -19.16 2.05
C LEU A 127 -11.37 -17.72 1.94
N ILE A 128 -10.83 -16.91 1.03
CA ILE A 128 -11.34 -15.55 0.79
C ILE A 128 -12.69 -15.67 0.05
N ILE A 129 -13.76 -15.24 0.73
CA ILE A 129 -15.15 -15.40 0.27
C ILE A 129 -15.58 -14.19 -0.57
N ASN A 130 -15.22 -12.98 -0.13
CA ASN A 130 -15.57 -11.72 -0.78
C ASN A 130 -14.60 -10.60 -0.34
N GLY A 131 -14.75 -9.41 -0.92
CA GLY A 131 -13.90 -8.25 -0.64
C GLY A 131 -13.97 -7.76 0.81
N ARG A 132 -15.12 -7.90 1.50
CA ARG A 132 -15.26 -7.56 2.92
C ARG A 132 -14.46 -8.52 3.81
N HIS A 133 -14.55 -9.82 3.53
CA HIS A 133 -13.75 -10.82 4.22
C HIS A 133 -12.26 -10.57 3.99
N LEU A 134 -11.85 -10.29 2.75
CA LEU A 134 -10.47 -9.92 2.44
C LEU A 134 -10.01 -8.68 3.23
N ARG A 135 -10.81 -7.62 3.25
CA ARG A 135 -10.49 -6.41 4.02
C ARG A 135 -10.30 -6.71 5.50
N HIS A 136 -11.23 -7.46 6.11
CA HIS A 136 -11.13 -7.81 7.53
C HIS A 136 -9.86 -8.62 7.86
N VAL A 137 -9.52 -9.60 7.02
CA VAL A 137 -8.31 -10.41 7.16
C VAL A 137 -7.06 -9.55 7.04
N LEU A 138 -7.03 -8.64 6.06
CA LEU A 138 -5.90 -7.73 5.84
C LEU A 138 -5.76 -6.73 6.98
N ASP A 139 -6.85 -6.13 7.46
CA ASP A 139 -6.83 -5.20 8.59
C ASP A 139 -6.25 -5.85 9.85
N ALA A 140 -6.69 -7.09 10.17
CA ALA A 140 -6.15 -7.85 11.29
C ALA A 140 -4.64 -8.14 11.13
N TYR A 141 -4.21 -8.46 9.90
CA TYR A 141 -2.82 -8.74 9.61
C TYR A 141 -1.93 -7.49 9.66
N VAL A 142 -2.39 -6.37 9.09
CA VAL A 142 -1.74 -5.07 9.17
C VAL A 142 -1.58 -4.63 10.62
N LYS A 143 -2.63 -4.78 11.44
CA LYS A 143 -2.57 -4.45 12.87
C LYS A 143 -1.49 -5.27 13.58
N ARG A 144 -1.45 -6.59 13.36
CA ARG A 144 -0.41 -7.46 13.95
C ARG A 144 0.99 -7.08 13.47
N HIS A 145 1.16 -6.86 12.17
CA HIS A 145 2.44 -6.47 11.57
C HIS A 145 2.95 -5.15 12.16
N ASN A 146 2.09 -4.15 12.28
CA ASN A 146 2.47 -2.84 12.79
C ASN A 146 2.82 -2.87 14.28
N VAL A 147 2.20 -3.76 15.07
CA VAL A 147 2.62 -4.01 16.46
C VAL A 147 4.03 -4.58 16.50
N THR A 148 4.33 -5.60 15.68
CA THR A 148 5.67 -6.22 15.62
C THR A 148 6.74 -5.26 15.05
N ALA A 149 6.38 -4.42 14.07
CA ALA A 149 7.26 -3.41 13.51
C ALA A 149 7.60 -2.32 14.53
N ALA A 150 6.63 -1.90 15.36
CA ALA A 150 6.86 -0.94 16.43
C ALA A 150 7.83 -1.48 17.50
N THR A 151 7.78 -2.78 17.83
CA THR A 151 8.71 -3.40 18.78
C THR A 151 10.17 -3.38 18.28
N LYS A 152 10.40 -3.44 16.97
CA LYS A 152 11.74 -3.42 16.37
C LYS A 152 12.33 -2.01 16.20
N ALA A 153 11.49 -0.97 16.28
CA ALA A 153 11.94 0.42 16.14
C ALA A 153 12.44 1.03 17.46
N THR A 154 12.22 0.36 18.58
CA THR A 154 12.61 0.80 19.94
C THR A 154 13.79 0.01 20.52
N ALA A 155 14.43 -0.85 19.71
CA ALA A 155 15.56 -1.69 20.10
C ALA A 155 16.86 -1.23 19.39
#